data_AF-A0A959A4K8-F1
#
_entry.id   AF-A0A959A4K8-F1
#
_cell.length_a   1.000
_cell.length_b   1.000
_cell.length_c   1.000
_cell.angle_alpha   90.00
_cell.angle_beta   90.00
_cell.angle_gamma   90.00
#
_symmetry.space_group_name_H-M   'P 1'
#
loop_
_entity.id
_entity.type
_entity.pdbx_description
1 polymer ?
#
loop_
_entity_poly.entity_id
_entity_poly.type
_entity_poly.pdbx_seq_one_letter_code
_entity_poly.pdbx_strand_id
1 'polypeptide(L)'
;MKLEKDDLILRDHLAIDRTRLANERTFLAYFRTSIFFLGTGISVIHIQFFQEVTYLGWILVGMFPLILGVGIYRLIRVRRAIGKKIYKTE
;
A
#
# COMPACT_ATOMS: atom_id res chain seq x y z
N MET A 1 -17.68 40.61 -0.76
CA MET A 1 -16.72 39.59 -1.24
C MET A 1 -17.06 38.30 -0.52
N LYS A 2 -17.90 37.44 -1.13
CA LYS A 2 -18.52 36.25 -0.49
C LYS A 2 -17.84 35.01 -1.07
N LEU A 3 -16.59 34.80 -0.68
CA LEU A 3 -15.74 33.67 -1.10
C LEU A 3 -15.26 32.98 0.17
N GLU A 4 -16.11 32.29 0.94
CA GLU A 4 -15.64 31.86 2.27
C GLU A 4 -16.07 30.50 2.82
N LYS A 5 -16.95 29.73 2.16
CA LYS A 5 -17.25 28.37 2.67
C LYS A 5 -17.14 27.28 1.60
N ASP A 6 -17.80 27.44 0.46
CA ASP A 6 -17.77 26.40 -0.58
C ASP A 6 -16.38 26.23 -1.21
N ASP A 7 -15.62 27.31 -1.42
CA ASP A 7 -14.24 27.23 -1.94
C ASP A 7 -13.25 26.58 -0.94
N LEU A 8 -13.47 26.78 0.37
CA LEU A 8 -12.68 26.12 1.41
C LEU A 8 -13.00 24.62 1.45
N ILE A 9 -14.30 24.26 1.38
CA ILE A 9 -14.76 22.87 1.33
C ILE A 9 -14.21 22.15 0.08
N LEU A 10 -14.30 22.77 -1.10
CA LEU A 10 -13.77 22.21 -2.36
C LEU A 10 -12.25 22.01 -2.34
N ARG A 11 -11.49 22.98 -1.79
CA ARG A 11 -10.03 22.86 -1.63
C ARG A 11 -9.64 21.75 -0.66
N ASP A 12 -10.35 21.62 0.45
CA ASP A 12 -10.10 20.56 1.43
C ASP A 12 -10.41 19.17 0.87
N HIS A 13 -11.51 19.03 0.11
CA HIS A 13 -11.81 17.80 -0.64
C HIS A 13 -10.70 17.44 -1.63
N LEU A 14 -10.25 18.40 -2.45
CA LEU A 14 -9.19 18.17 -3.42
C LEU A 14 -7.85 17.83 -2.74
N ALA A 15 -7.57 18.42 -1.57
CA ALA A 15 -6.40 18.10 -0.77
C ALA A 15 -6.47 16.66 -0.24
N ILE A 16 -7.63 16.22 0.26
CA ILE A 16 -7.85 14.85 0.73
C ILE A 16 -7.65 13.84 -0.42
N ASP A 17 -8.22 14.09 -1.60
CA ASP A 17 -8.08 13.20 -2.74
C ASP A 17 -6.62 13.05 -3.19
N ARG A 18 -5.84 14.14 -3.18
CA ARG A 18 -4.39 14.07 -3.46
C ARG A 18 -3.65 13.21 -2.45
N THR A 19 -3.97 13.32 -1.16
CA THR A 19 -3.36 12.46 -0.13
C THR A 19 -3.77 10.99 -0.28
N ARG A 20 -5.02 10.73 -0.67
CA ARG A 20 -5.53 9.38 -0.89
C ARG A 20 -4.85 8.72 -2.09
N LEU A 21 -4.74 9.43 -3.21
CA LEU A 21 -4.08 8.96 -4.42
C LEU A 21 -2.59 8.68 -4.20
N ALA A 22 -1.91 9.53 -3.41
CA ALA A 22 -0.51 9.30 -3.01
C ALA A 22 -0.35 8.04 -2.13
N ASN A 23 -1.31 7.79 -1.23
CA ASN A 23 -1.30 6.59 -0.37
C ASN A 23 -1.61 5.31 -1.16
N GLU A 24 -2.55 5.37 -2.12
CA GLU A 24 -2.83 4.26 -3.04
C GLU A 24 -1.62 3.94 -3.92
N ARG A 25 -0.92 4.95 -4.45
CA ARG A 25 0.35 4.76 -5.16
C ARG A 25 1.39 4.04 -4.30
N THR A 26 1.52 4.44 -3.04
CA THR A 26 2.45 3.81 -2.09
C THR A 26 2.07 2.35 -1.84
N PHE A 27 0.78 2.07 -1.65
CA PHE A 27 0.27 0.71 -1.52
C PHE A 27 0.55 -0.15 -2.77
N LEU A 28 0.29 0.38 -3.97
CA LEU A 28 0.57 -0.33 -5.22
C LEU A 28 2.06 -0.61 -5.40
N ALA A 29 2.95 0.25 -4.89
CA ALA A 29 4.39 -0.03 -4.86
C ALA A 29 4.73 -1.22 -3.95
N TYR A 30 4.17 -1.26 -2.72
CA TYR A 30 4.31 -2.42 -1.83
C TYR A 30 3.75 -3.70 -2.47
N PHE A 31 2.56 -3.62 -3.06
CA PHE A 31 1.92 -4.74 -3.76
C PHE A 31 2.81 -5.27 -4.90
N ARG A 32 3.33 -4.39 -5.76
CA ARG A 32 4.28 -4.76 -6.81
C ARG A 32 5.49 -5.50 -6.24
N THR A 33 6.16 -4.91 -5.25
CA THR A 33 7.35 -5.55 -4.67
C THR A 33 7.03 -6.93 -4.09
N SER A 34 5.89 -7.07 -3.41
CA SER A 34 5.47 -8.35 -2.83
C SER A 34 5.27 -9.43 -3.91
N ILE A 35 4.62 -9.10 -5.03
CA ILE A 35 4.41 -10.04 -6.14
C ILE A 35 5.74 -10.43 -6.79
N PHE A 36 6.67 -9.48 -6.94
CA PHE A 36 8.01 -9.79 -7.45
C PHE A 36 8.71 -10.83 -6.56
N PHE A 37 8.70 -10.63 -5.23
CA PHE A 37 9.27 -11.61 -4.30
C PHE A 37 8.57 -12.97 -4.36
N LEU A 38 7.24 -12.98 -4.46
CA LEU A 38 6.46 -14.21 -4.58
C LEU A 38 6.80 -14.97 -5.89
N GLY A 39 6.78 -14.26 -7.02
CA GLY A 39 7.08 -14.84 -8.33
C GLY A 39 8.50 -15.39 -8.39
N THR A 40 9.50 -14.59 -7.99
CA THR A 40 10.89 -15.03 -7.92
C THR A 40 11.07 -16.21 -6.96
N GLY A 41 10.44 -16.18 -5.78
CA GLY A 41 10.49 -17.29 -4.82
C GLY A 41 9.94 -18.59 -5.39
N ILE A 42 8.78 -18.54 -6.06
CA ILE A 42 8.18 -19.70 -6.73
C ILE A 42 9.07 -20.19 -7.87
N SER A 43 9.61 -19.30 -8.70
CA SER A 43 10.51 -19.67 -9.79
C SER A 43 11.75 -20.40 -9.28
N VAL A 44 12.35 -19.94 -8.18
CA VAL A 44 13.53 -20.58 -7.57
C VAL A 44 13.20 -21.96 -7.01
N ILE A 45 12.04 -22.13 -6.38
CA ILE A 45 11.61 -23.43 -5.83
C ILE A 45 11.32 -24.45 -6.96
N HIS A 46 10.74 -24.01 -8.08
CA HIS A 46 10.27 -24.92 -9.11
C HIS A 46 11.38 -25.42 -10.04
N ILE A 47 12.45 -24.64 -10.21
CA ILE A 47 13.57 -24.99 -11.09
C ILE A 47 14.48 -26.00 -10.39
N GLN A 48 14.54 -27.23 -10.93
CA GLN A 48 15.37 -28.34 -10.42
C GLN A 48 16.88 -28.04 -10.38
N PHE A 49 17.36 -27.05 -11.13
CA PHE A 49 18.75 -26.60 -11.09
C PHE A 49 19.14 -25.92 -9.76
N PHE A 50 18.16 -25.45 -8.98
CA PHE A 50 18.36 -24.66 -7.77
C PHE A 50 18.11 -25.45 -6.46
N GLN A 51 18.29 -26.77 -6.46
CA GLN A 51 18.07 -27.59 -5.24
C GLN A 51 18.88 -27.11 -4.03
N GLU A 52 20.12 -26.68 -4.22
CA GLU A 52 20.97 -26.14 -3.13
C GLU A 52 20.47 -24.78 -2.60
N VAL A 53 19.75 -24.01 -3.42
CA VAL A 53 19.25 -22.66 -3.10
C VAL A 53 17.74 -22.61 -2.89
N THR A 54 17.08 -23.77 -2.79
CA THR A 54 15.64 -23.87 -2.53
C THR A 54 15.26 -23.20 -1.19
N TYR A 55 16.16 -23.18 -0.21
CA TYR A 55 15.94 -22.47 1.06
C TYR A 55 15.74 -20.95 0.85
N LEU A 56 16.44 -20.33 -0.11
CA LEU A 56 16.24 -18.91 -0.45
C LEU A 56 14.85 -18.68 -1.03
N GLY A 57 14.36 -19.60 -1.86
CA GLY A 57 13.01 -19.54 -2.41
C GLY A 57 11.95 -19.46 -1.32
N TRP A 58 12.05 -20.30 -0.28
CA TRP A 58 11.16 -20.25 0.88
C TRP A 58 11.26 -18.95 1.68
N ILE A 59 12.48 -18.40 1.84
CA ILE A 59 12.67 -17.09 2.48
C ILE A 59 11.97 -15.99 1.67
N LEU A 60 12.12 -15.99 0.35
CA LEU A 60 11.48 -15.01 -0.54
C LEU A 60 9.94 -15.10 -0.47
N VAL A 61 9.39 -16.31 -0.49
CA VAL A 61 7.95 -16.54 -0.32
C VAL A 61 7.48 -16.12 1.08
N GLY A 62 8.30 -16.32 2.12
CA GLY A 62 8.01 -15.83 3.48
C GLY A 62 8.03 -14.30 3.61
N MET A 63 8.85 -13.61 2.81
CA MET A 63 8.90 -12.14 2.78
C MET A 63 7.68 -11.52 2.09
N PHE A 64 7.03 -12.22 1.17
CA PHE A 64 5.81 -11.76 0.49
C PHE A 64 4.70 -11.29 1.45
N PRO A 65 4.19 -12.12 2.39
CA PRO A 65 3.12 -11.70 3.29
C PRO A 65 3.57 -10.61 4.25
N LEU A 66 4.85 -10.53 4.61
CA LEU A 66 5.39 -9.46 5.46
C LEU A 66 5.30 -8.10 4.76
N ILE A 67 5.81 -8.00 3.53
CA ILE A 67 5.81 -6.77 2.74
C ILE A 67 4.36 -6.36 2.42
N LEU A 68 3.53 -7.32 2.02
CA LEU A 68 2.13 -7.07 1.71
C LEU A 68 1.35 -6.61 2.96
N GLY A 69 1.57 -7.27 4.10
CA GLY A 69 0.97 -6.92 5.38
C GLY A 69 1.30 -5.49 5.83
N VAL A 70 2.56 -5.07 5.70
CA VAL A 70 2.98 -3.68 5.98
C VAL A 70 2.28 -2.69 5.04
N GLY A 71 2.18 -3.02 3.75
CA GLY A 71 1.46 -2.19 2.76
C GLY A 71 -0.02 -2.01 3.11
N ILE A 72 -0.71 -3.10 3.42
CA ILE A 72 -2.13 -3.10 3.83
C ILE A 72 -2.32 -2.32 5.13
N TYR A 73 -1.49 -2.57 6.15
CA TYR A 73 -1.56 -1.87 7.43
C TYR A 73 -1.44 -0.35 7.25
N ARG A 74 -0.47 0.10 6.44
CA ARG A 74 -0.25 1.52 6.14
C ARG A 74 -1.43 2.13 5.39
N LEU A 75 -1.98 1.43 4.39
CA LEU A 75 -3.16 1.86 3.64
C LEU A 75 -4.36 2.07 4.58
N ILE A 76 -4.64 1.08 5.44
CA ILE A 76 -5.75 1.11 6.40
C ILE A 76 -5.55 2.21 7.46
N ARG A 77 -4.33 2.37 8.00
CA ARG A 77 -4.03 3.39 9.02
C ARG A 77 -4.32 4.80 8.50
N VAL A 78 -3.89 5.11 7.29
CA VAL A 78 -4.13 6.42 6.66
C VAL A 78 -5.61 6.60 6.32
N ARG A 79 -6.27 5.58 5.77
CA ARG A 79 -7.73 5.64 5.50
C ARG A 79 -8.54 5.90 6.78
N ARG A 80 -8.19 5.24 7.89
CA ARG A 80 -8.83 5.48 9.20
C ARG A 80 -8.54 6.88 9.76
N ALA A 81 -7.33 7.39 9.59
CA ALA A 81 -6.96 8.74 10.06
C ALA A 81 -7.75 9.85 9.33
N ILE A 82 -8.02 9.67 8.03
CA ILE A 82 -8.82 10.61 7.24
C ILE A 82 -10.31 10.55 7.64
N GLY A 83 -10.88 9.35 7.77
CA GLY A 83 -12.29 9.19 8.17
C GLY A 83 -12.63 9.80 9.53
N LYS A 84 -11.68 9.82 10.48
CA LYS A 84 -11.87 10.44 11.80
C LYS A 84 -11.86 11.97 11.80
N LYS A 85 -11.27 12.61 10.78
CA LYS A 85 -11.20 14.07 10.68
C LYS A 85 -12.43 14.69 10.00
N ILE A 86 -13.10 13.93 9.12
CA ILE A 86 -14.27 14.42 8.38
C ILE A 86 -15.53 14.44 9.27
N TYR A 87 -15.63 13.56 10.28
CA TYR A 87 -16.82 13.43 11.14
C TYR A 87 -16.77 14.25 12.45
N LYS A 88 -15.74 15.10 12.66
CA LYS A 88 -15.60 15.93 13.88
C LYS A 88 -15.84 17.42 13.63
N THR A 89 -16.34 17.77 12.44
CA THR A 89 -16.71 19.15 12.06
C THR A 89 -18.15 19.18 11.52
N GLU A 90 -19.02 18.34 12.09
CA GLU A 90 -20.47 18.61 12.14
C GLU A 90 -20.84 19.01 13.57
#